data_AF-M2RKX8-F1
#
_entry.id   AF-M2RKX8-F1
#
_cell.length_a   1.000
_cell.length_b   1.000
_cell.length_c   1.000
_cell.angle_alpha   90.00
_cell.angle_beta   90.00
_cell.angle_gamma   90.00
#
_symmetry.space_group_name_H-M   'P 1'
#
loop_
_entity.id
_entity.type
_entity.pdbx_description
1 polymer ?
#
loop_
_entity_poly.entity_id
_entity_poly.type
_entity_poly.pdbx_seq_one_letter_code
_entity_poly.pdbx_strand_id
1 'polypeptide(L)'
;MSAVVRVHHRERGSGSCRTSRTAGSTTSALRSRTRSSLRVCSTAACWSRPCASGDELSVNLAANASKAGLEHCRDTGGTFDPTSDTQVEEQEDELDTPVFPEECEGYFEYANVPWDWLVDLSGIRANQRLVARWNFTDAWLEEQLDIAANETYALSDLDRSEFSFQDSIPRMKPSARKFRECIYIPTPAEYPGRLPQLGTLFSSARPHFENRENAELLKRVRQAMAFVNAPLRTAADATRDTIGEPYLAAHVRVGDGLFEENSAETVRRIWWWFLRALGHMDSKILALERTLLADELDGADWDPDMRAPPEIAPDGPALRTPHPPLPALPRARGRRLQCPAPLHTGATLRALNTPLFLATDAHDPRTHPLLEPLVRTFPCAFFLRDFGRATAPLARLESGEDGVRLGPFLMPFLDAMVAGRAWAVVGTEGSTFSTFVEDVLW
;
A
#
# COMPACT_ATOMS: atom_id res chain seq x y z
N MET A 1 -16.26 15.05 0.44
CA MET A 1 -15.69 13.75 0.86
C MET A 1 -16.36 12.60 0.11
N SER A 2 -15.92 12.37 -1.13
CA SER A 2 -15.93 11.04 -1.74
C SER A 2 -14.47 10.55 -1.83
N ALA A 3 -14.26 9.26 -1.99
CA ALA A 3 -12.96 8.64 -2.21
C ALA A 3 -12.81 8.25 -3.68
N VAL A 4 -11.67 8.58 -4.26
CA VAL A 4 -11.21 8.05 -5.55
C VAL A 4 -10.29 6.87 -5.23
N VAL A 5 -10.68 5.65 -5.61
CA VAL A 5 -9.81 4.47 -5.50
C VAL A 5 -9.29 4.14 -6.90
N ARG A 6 -7.98 3.94 -7.05
CA ARG A 6 -7.30 3.62 -8.32
C ARG A 6 -6.64 2.25 -8.28
N VAL A 7 -6.62 1.55 -9.42
CA VAL A 7 -5.79 0.37 -9.66
C VAL A 7 -4.58 0.78 -10.52
N HIS A 8 -3.43 0.17 -10.29
CA HIS A 8 -2.26 0.29 -11.16
C HIS A 8 -1.91 -1.08 -11.74
N HIS A 9 -1.90 -1.19 -13.07
CA HIS A 9 -1.34 -2.33 -13.78
C HIS A 9 0.12 -2.06 -14.16
N ARG A 10 1.00 -3.07 -14.00
CA ARG A 10 2.44 -2.97 -14.34
C ARG A 10 2.66 -3.64 -15.70
N GLU A 11 2.90 -2.83 -16.73
CA GLU A 11 3.25 -3.35 -18.07
C GLU A 11 4.56 -4.15 -18.05
N ARG A 12 4.63 -5.22 -18.84
CA ARG A 12 5.83 -6.08 -18.95
C ARG A 12 6.73 -5.64 -20.11
N GLY A 13 7.64 -4.70 -19.86
CA GLY A 13 8.65 -4.27 -20.84
C GLY A 13 9.69 -5.36 -21.16
N SER A 14 9.50 -6.12 -22.24
CA SER A 14 10.35 -7.25 -22.66
C SER A 14 11.63 -6.86 -23.43
N GLY A 15 12.53 -6.12 -22.77
CA GLY A 15 13.79 -5.62 -23.37
C GLY A 15 14.87 -6.68 -23.67
N SER A 16 14.75 -7.42 -24.78
CA SER A 16 15.74 -8.43 -25.20
C SER A 16 17.03 -7.83 -25.78
N CYS A 17 18.08 -7.71 -24.96
CA CYS A 17 19.36 -7.11 -25.35
C CYS A 17 20.36 -8.16 -25.91
N ARG A 18 20.36 -8.37 -27.24
CA ARG A 18 21.37 -9.21 -27.92
C ARG A 18 22.71 -8.49 -28.08
N THR A 19 23.77 -8.96 -27.40
CA THR A 19 25.15 -8.48 -27.60
C THR A 19 25.83 -9.20 -28.78
N SER A 20 26.13 -8.49 -29.86
CA SER A 20 27.04 -8.97 -30.92
C SER A 20 28.48 -8.53 -30.65
N ARG A 21 29.43 -9.48 -30.69
CA ARG A 21 30.87 -9.18 -30.64
C ARG A 21 31.45 -9.12 -32.05
N THR A 22 32.14 -8.03 -32.37
CA THR A 22 33.11 -7.95 -33.47
C THR A 22 34.38 -7.28 -32.97
N ALA A 23 35.54 -7.75 -33.41
CA ALA A 23 36.85 -7.30 -32.94
C ALA A 23 37.60 -6.49 -34.01
N GLY A 24 38.43 -5.54 -33.57
CA GLY A 24 39.34 -4.79 -34.44
C GLY A 24 40.23 -3.83 -33.66
N SER A 25 41.55 -3.95 -33.86
CA SER A 25 42.55 -2.94 -33.45
C SER A 25 42.75 -1.91 -34.60
N THR A 26 43.44 -0.77 -34.48
CA THR A 26 44.31 -0.21 -33.42
C THR A 26 44.02 1.34 -33.35
N THR A 27 44.82 2.34 -32.94
CA THR A 27 46.27 2.53 -32.64
C THR A 27 46.45 3.70 -31.64
N SER A 28 47.70 4.13 -31.41
CA SER A 28 48.16 5.33 -30.68
C SER A 28 47.71 6.68 -31.32
N ALA A 29 47.85 7.89 -30.72
CA ALA A 29 48.72 8.32 -29.62
C ALA A 29 48.23 9.59 -28.85
N LEU A 30 48.87 9.84 -27.70
CA LEU A 30 48.96 11.07 -26.87
C LEU A 30 48.16 12.35 -27.27
N ARG A 31 47.37 12.86 -26.31
CA ARG A 31 47.72 14.08 -25.53
C ARG A 31 46.80 14.28 -24.31
N SER A 32 47.25 15.05 -23.32
CA SER A 32 46.57 15.26 -22.04
C SER A 32 46.08 16.71 -21.85
N ARG A 33 44.83 16.86 -21.39
CA ARG A 33 44.40 17.77 -20.29
C ARG A 33 42.87 17.82 -20.12
N THR A 34 42.41 17.29 -18.98
CA THR A 34 41.28 17.80 -18.16
C THR A 34 40.21 18.70 -18.81
N ARG A 35 39.05 18.12 -19.12
CA ARG A 35 37.73 18.71 -18.80
C ARG A 35 36.72 17.58 -18.57
N SER A 36 36.28 17.41 -17.32
CA SER A 36 35.27 16.43 -16.93
C SER A 36 33.88 16.90 -17.38
N SER A 37 33.41 16.40 -18.51
CA SER A 37 32.06 16.58 -19.03
C SER A 37 31.35 15.22 -19.10
N LEU A 38 30.94 14.70 -17.95
CA LEU A 38 30.11 13.50 -17.86
C LEU A 38 28.70 13.80 -18.41
N ARG A 39 28.51 13.51 -19.70
CA ARG A 39 27.16 13.31 -20.26
C ARG A 39 26.75 11.88 -19.93
N VAL A 40 25.93 11.71 -18.90
CA VAL A 40 25.21 10.45 -18.68
C VAL A 40 24.04 10.42 -19.66
N CYS A 41 24.06 9.49 -20.60
CA CYS A 41 22.85 9.14 -21.35
C CYS A 41 21.95 8.32 -20.41
N SER A 42 20.81 8.88 -20.02
CA SER A 42 19.74 8.12 -19.37
C SER A 42 18.59 7.97 -20.34
N THR A 43 18.27 6.73 -20.72
CA THR A 43 17.16 6.38 -21.61
C THR A 43 16.53 5.06 -21.17
N ALA A 44 15.66 5.15 -20.17
CA ALA A 44 14.56 4.24 -19.90
C ALA A 44 13.37 5.18 -19.58
N ALA A 45 12.36 5.23 -20.44
CA ALA A 45 11.16 4.40 -20.37
C ALA A 45 10.28 4.83 -19.18
N CYS A 46 9.05 5.23 -19.49
CA CYS A 46 8.50 6.45 -18.92
C CYS A 46 7.28 6.16 -18.01
N TRP A 47 6.82 6.99 -17.05
CA TRP A 47 7.25 8.33 -16.59
C TRP A 47 7.22 9.46 -17.64
N SER A 48 6.27 9.43 -18.59
CA SER A 48 6.18 10.36 -19.73
C SER A 48 5.10 11.43 -19.58
N ARG A 49 5.24 12.26 -18.56
CA ARG A 49 5.17 13.72 -18.78
C ARG A 49 6.37 14.35 -18.08
N PRO A 50 6.99 15.41 -18.63
CA PRO A 50 7.86 16.27 -17.82
C PRO A 50 7.05 16.80 -16.63
N CYS A 51 7.71 17.14 -15.52
CA CYS A 51 7.03 17.76 -14.39
C CYS A 51 6.45 19.12 -14.82
N ALA A 52 5.15 19.11 -15.11
CA ALA A 52 4.32 20.28 -15.19
C ALA A 52 4.36 21.08 -13.88
N SER A 53 3.97 22.35 -13.89
CA SER A 53 3.79 23.11 -12.65
C SER A 53 2.74 22.43 -11.76
N GLY A 54 2.84 22.61 -10.44
CA GLY A 54 1.90 22.01 -9.48
C GLY A 54 0.44 22.39 -9.74
N ASP A 55 0.21 23.57 -10.33
CA ASP A 55 -1.11 24.04 -10.77
C ASP A 55 -1.71 23.15 -11.88
N GLU A 56 -0.93 22.85 -12.93
CA GLU A 56 -1.38 21.93 -13.98
C GLU A 56 -1.60 20.51 -13.43
N LEU A 57 -0.74 20.02 -12.54
CA LEU A 57 -0.89 18.65 -12.04
C LEU A 57 -2.12 18.50 -11.13
N SER A 58 -2.35 19.46 -10.23
CA SER A 58 -3.45 19.43 -9.27
C SER A 58 -4.82 19.70 -9.90
N VAL A 59 -4.93 20.67 -10.80
CA VAL A 59 -6.18 20.98 -11.51
C VAL A 59 -6.56 19.84 -12.46
N ASN A 60 -5.62 19.29 -13.24
CA ASN A 60 -5.93 18.16 -14.11
C ASN A 60 -6.23 16.87 -13.31
N LEU A 61 -5.62 16.63 -12.15
CA LEU A 61 -5.99 15.49 -11.29
C LEU A 61 -7.39 15.63 -10.69
N ALA A 62 -7.83 16.84 -10.35
CA ALA A 62 -9.20 17.09 -9.89
C ALA A 62 -10.21 16.96 -11.03
N ALA A 63 -9.96 17.60 -12.17
CA ALA A 63 -10.82 17.53 -13.35
C ALA A 63 -10.98 16.08 -13.84
N ASN A 64 -9.87 15.36 -14.05
CA ASN A 64 -9.87 13.99 -14.58
C ASN A 64 -10.25 12.93 -13.51
N ALA A 65 -10.58 13.32 -12.28
CA ALA A 65 -11.22 12.47 -11.28
C ALA A 65 -12.76 12.68 -11.21
N SER A 66 -13.28 13.69 -11.90
CA SER A 66 -14.71 13.86 -12.10
C SER A 66 -15.16 13.04 -13.32
N LYS A 67 -16.22 12.25 -13.16
CA LYS A 67 -16.85 11.47 -14.24
C LYS A 67 -18.11 12.13 -14.82
N ALA A 68 -18.37 13.40 -14.46
CA ALA A 68 -19.51 14.16 -14.96
C ALA A 68 -19.41 14.34 -16.50
N GLY A 69 -20.44 13.92 -17.24
CA GLY A 69 -20.45 13.87 -18.71
C GLY A 69 -19.95 12.56 -19.31
N LEU A 70 -19.34 11.68 -18.50
CA LEU A 70 -18.83 10.36 -18.90
C LEU A 70 -19.80 9.22 -18.51
N GLU A 71 -21.07 9.52 -18.26
CA GLU A 71 -22.07 8.52 -17.87
C GLU A 71 -22.27 7.44 -18.96
N HIS A 72 -22.08 7.84 -20.23
CA HIS A 72 -22.13 6.97 -21.40
C HIS A 72 -20.98 5.95 -21.47
N CYS A 73 -19.84 6.23 -20.83
CA CYS A 73 -18.70 5.30 -20.76
C CYS A 73 -18.97 4.08 -19.86
N ARG A 74 -20.07 4.07 -19.10
CA ARG A 74 -20.48 2.89 -18.31
C ARG A 74 -20.82 1.70 -19.21
N ASP A 75 -21.51 1.95 -20.33
CA ASP A 75 -22.07 0.90 -21.19
C ASP A 75 -21.01 0.32 -22.17
N THR A 76 -19.94 1.06 -22.46
CA THR A 76 -18.86 0.62 -23.37
C THR A 76 -17.98 -0.48 -22.78
N GLY A 77 -17.93 -0.63 -21.45
CA GLY A 77 -17.17 -1.70 -20.77
C GLY A 77 -17.84 -3.08 -20.78
N GLY A 78 -19.05 -3.22 -21.35
CA GLY A 78 -19.89 -4.40 -21.21
C GLY A 78 -19.38 -5.71 -21.85
N THR A 79 -18.27 -5.68 -22.58
CA THR A 79 -17.70 -6.84 -23.30
C THR A 79 -16.53 -7.54 -22.61
N PHE A 80 -15.95 -6.94 -21.56
CA PHE A 80 -14.77 -7.52 -20.89
C PHE A 80 -15.17 -8.44 -19.71
N ASP A 81 -15.06 -9.76 -19.92
CA ASP A 81 -15.18 -10.75 -18.84
C ASP A 81 -13.77 -11.19 -18.35
N PRO A 82 -13.28 -10.66 -17.21
CA PRO A 82 -11.98 -11.04 -16.66
C PRO A 82 -11.96 -12.44 -16.01
N THR A 83 -13.02 -13.25 -16.18
CA THR A 83 -13.09 -14.63 -15.64
C THR A 83 -12.96 -15.73 -16.69
N SER A 84 -12.69 -15.39 -17.96
CA SER A 84 -12.35 -16.40 -18.96
C SER A 84 -10.91 -16.91 -18.77
N ASP A 85 -10.75 -17.90 -17.89
CA ASP A 85 -9.56 -18.78 -17.79
C ASP A 85 -9.42 -19.69 -19.04
N THR A 86 -9.52 -19.08 -20.23
CA THR A 86 -9.26 -19.74 -21.51
C THR A 86 -7.77 -20.02 -21.58
N GLN A 87 -7.38 -21.29 -21.63
CA GLN A 87 -5.97 -21.67 -21.73
C GLN A 87 -5.39 -21.10 -23.03
N VAL A 88 -4.46 -20.16 -22.90
CA VAL A 88 -3.73 -19.58 -24.03
C VAL A 88 -2.73 -20.62 -24.53
N GLU A 89 -3.17 -21.44 -25.49
CA GLU A 89 -2.24 -22.08 -26.41
C GLU A 89 -1.51 -21.00 -27.22
N GLU A 90 -0.26 -21.26 -27.59
CA GLU A 90 0.67 -20.26 -28.14
C GLU A 90 0.28 -19.84 -29.58
N GLN A 91 -0.64 -18.89 -29.69
CA GLN A 91 -1.04 -18.26 -30.96
C GLN A 91 -0.82 -16.75 -30.89
N GLU A 92 0.25 -16.26 -31.54
CA GLU A 92 0.66 -14.84 -31.60
C GLU A 92 -0.24 -13.99 -32.52
N ASP A 93 -1.54 -14.27 -32.57
CA ASP A 93 -2.50 -13.43 -33.29
C ASP A 93 -2.76 -12.12 -32.53
N GLU A 94 -2.95 -11.05 -33.30
CA GLU A 94 -2.97 -9.65 -32.86
C GLU A 94 -4.04 -9.42 -31.77
N LEU A 95 -3.60 -9.14 -30.54
CA LEU A 95 -4.49 -9.05 -29.38
C LEU A 95 -5.39 -7.81 -29.48
N ASP A 96 -6.62 -8.03 -29.95
CA ASP A 96 -7.67 -7.04 -30.17
C ASP A 96 -7.99 -6.27 -28.87
N THR A 97 -7.28 -5.16 -28.64
CA THR A 97 -7.53 -4.29 -27.49
C THR A 97 -8.85 -3.55 -27.70
N PRO A 98 -9.78 -3.56 -26.74
CA PRO A 98 -11.08 -2.91 -26.92
C PRO A 98 -10.88 -1.40 -27.12
N VAL A 99 -11.18 -0.94 -28.33
CA VAL A 99 -11.01 0.47 -28.73
C VAL A 99 -12.11 1.31 -28.07
N PHE A 100 -11.80 1.86 -26.90
CA PHE A 100 -12.63 2.85 -26.24
C PHE A 100 -12.57 4.20 -27.00
N PRO A 101 -13.63 5.03 -26.94
CA PRO A 101 -13.52 6.45 -27.23
C PRO A 101 -12.46 7.11 -26.35
N GLU A 102 -11.77 8.14 -26.86
CA GLU A 102 -10.68 8.85 -26.14
C GLU A 102 -11.19 9.46 -24.82
N GLU A 103 -12.45 9.93 -24.81
CA GLU A 103 -13.15 10.43 -23.63
C GLU A 103 -13.47 9.36 -22.56
N CYS A 104 -13.42 8.07 -22.93
CA CYS A 104 -13.64 6.94 -22.02
C CYS A 104 -12.35 6.24 -21.58
N GLU A 105 -11.18 6.66 -22.08
CA GLU A 105 -9.89 6.11 -21.66
C GLU A 105 -9.69 6.31 -20.14
N GLY A 106 -9.23 5.28 -19.44
CA GLY A 106 -9.05 5.32 -17.99
C GLY A 106 -10.35 5.31 -17.14
N TYR A 107 -11.56 5.30 -17.73
CA TYR A 107 -12.82 5.35 -16.98
C TYR A 107 -12.95 4.24 -15.92
N PHE A 108 -12.46 3.04 -16.24
CA PHE A 108 -12.49 1.86 -15.37
C PHE A 108 -11.25 1.71 -14.46
N GLU A 109 -10.22 2.55 -14.60
CA GLU A 109 -9.03 2.52 -13.72
C GLU A 109 -9.31 3.06 -12.32
N TYR A 110 -10.41 3.79 -12.14
CA TYR A 110 -10.83 4.32 -10.86
C TYR A 110 -12.33 4.20 -10.61
N ALA A 111 -12.69 4.10 -9.33
CA ALA A 111 -14.06 4.15 -8.85
C ALA A 111 -14.24 5.29 -7.85
N ASN A 112 -15.31 6.07 -8.02
CA ASN A 112 -15.78 7.05 -7.05
C ASN A 112 -16.73 6.36 -6.05
N VAL A 113 -16.44 6.45 -4.75
CA VAL A 113 -17.32 5.93 -3.68
C VAL A 113 -17.44 6.93 -2.51
N PRO A 114 -18.60 7.06 -1.83
CA PRO A 114 -18.69 7.85 -0.60
C PRO A 114 -17.80 7.29 0.51
N TRP A 115 -17.16 8.15 1.32
CA TRP A 115 -16.33 7.64 2.43
C TRP A 115 -17.14 6.87 3.48
N ASP A 116 -18.38 7.27 3.74
CA ASP A 116 -19.32 6.58 4.63
C ASP A 116 -19.94 5.29 4.07
N TRP A 117 -19.59 4.90 2.83
CA TRP A 117 -19.79 3.54 2.35
C TRP A 117 -18.68 2.58 2.85
N LEU A 118 -17.51 3.11 3.22
CA LEU A 118 -16.34 2.34 3.64
C LEU A 118 -16.11 2.36 5.17
N VAL A 119 -16.25 3.52 5.80
CA VAL A 119 -15.93 3.80 7.23
C VAL A 119 -17.09 4.46 7.96
N ASP A 120 -17.17 4.35 9.30
CA ASP A 120 -18.26 4.97 10.07
C ASP A 120 -17.96 6.44 10.42
N LEU A 121 -18.44 7.36 9.59
CA LEU A 121 -18.31 8.79 9.83
C LEU A 121 -19.37 9.38 10.79
N SER A 122 -20.31 8.60 11.34
CA SER A 122 -21.44 9.12 12.12
C SER A 122 -21.00 9.97 13.33
N GLY A 123 -20.04 9.48 14.11
CA GLY A 123 -19.46 10.20 15.25
C GLY A 123 -18.70 11.48 14.88
N ILE A 124 -18.15 11.55 13.66
CA ILE A 124 -17.51 12.77 13.14
C ILE A 124 -18.59 13.74 12.65
N ARG A 125 -19.57 13.26 11.88
CA ARG A 125 -20.74 14.04 11.38
C ARG A 125 -21.53 14.71 12.51
N ALA A 126 -21.58 14.11 13.70
CA ALA A 126 -22.20 14.69 14.89
C ALA A 126 -21.47 15.93 15.45
N ASN A 127 -20.19 16.11 15.13
CA ASN A 127 -19.34 17.20 15.63
C ASN A 127 -18.86 18.17 14.53
N GLN A 128 -18.88 17.76 13.26
CA GLN A 128 -18.39 18.52 12.11
C GLN A 128 -19.28 18.31 10.88
N ARG A 129 -19.63 19.39 10.17
CA ARG A 129 -20.44 19.33 8.94
C ARG A 129 -19.62 18.75 7.77
N LEU A 130 -19.75 17.46 7.52
CA LEU A 130 -19.11 16.80 6.37
C LEU A 130 -20.02 16.81 5.13
N VAL A 131 -19.55 17.39 4.03
CA VAL A 131 -20.25 17.41 2.73
C VAL A 131 -19.64 16.37 1.79
N ALA A 132 -20.46 15.53 1.14
CA ALA A 132 -20.03 14.62 0.08
C ALA A 132 -19.73 15.44 -1.20
N ARG A 133 -18.68 15.08 -1.95
CA ARG A 133 -18.28 15.78 -3.20
C ARG A 133 -17.89 14.72 -4.20
N TRP A 134 -18.80 14.42 -5.12
CA TRP A 134 -18.64 13.44 -6.21
C TRP A 134 -18.09 14.09 -7.48
N ASN A 135 -18.42 15.37 -7.72
CA ASN A 135 -17.87 16.17 -8.81
C ASN A 135 -16.76 17.08 -8.28
N PHE A 136 -15.58 16.97 -8.89
CA PHE A 136 -14.37 17.67 -8.47
C PHE A 136 -14.08 18.95 -9.27
N THR A 137 -14.99 19.41 -10.15
CA THR A 137 -14.87 20.70 -10.85
C THR A 137 -15.24 21.90 -9.96
N ASP A 138 -14.75 23.08 -10.33
CA ASP A 138 -15.04 24.33 -9.59
C ASP A 138 -16.50 24.78 -9.73
N ALA A 139 -17.15 24.49 -10.87
CA ALA A 139 -18.58 24.75 -11.06
C ALA A 139 -19.43 24.09 -9.96
N TRP A 140 -19.03 22.90 -9.46
CA TRP A 140 -19.72 22.26 -8.34
C TRP A 140 -19.54 23.03 -7.01
N LEU A 141 -18.42 23.71 -6.79
CA LEU A 141 -18.21 24.55 -5.61
C LEU A 141 -19.08 25.81 -5.67
N GLU A 142 -19.18 26.42 -6.85
CA GLU A 142 -20.04 27.59 -7.08
C GLU A 142 -21.52 27.22 -6.93
N GLU A 143 -21.99 26.20 -7.64
CA GLU A 143 -23.40 25.75 -7.64
C GLU A 143 -23.89 25.21 -6.29
N GLN A 144 -23.06 24.45 -5.56
CA GLN A 144 -23.51 23.72 -4.36
C GLN A 144 -23.10 24.35 -3.03
N LEU A 145 -22.07 25.23 -3.03
CA LEU A 145 -21.54 25.86 -1.81
C LEU A 145 -21.47 27.39 -1.89
N ASP A 146 -21.81 28.00 -3.03
CA ASP A 146 -21.69 29.45 -3.28
C ASP A 146 -20.23 29.93 -3.07
N ILE A 147 -19.25 29.15 -3.53
CA ILE A 147 -17.81 29.45 -3.42
C ILE A 147 -17.23 29.66 -4.82
N ALA A 148 -16.81 30.88 -5.11
CA ALA A 148 -16.15 31.22 -6.38
C ALA A 148 -14.67 30.78 -6.38
N ALA A 149 -14.11 30.57 -7.58
CA ALA A 149 -12.71 30.12 -7.73
C ALA A 149 -11.69 31.06 -7.06
N ASN A 150 -11.95 32.37 -7.04
CA ASN A 150 -11.10 33.37 -6.37
C ASN A 150 -11.27 33.44 -4.84
N GLU A 151 -12.21 32.69 -4.27
CA GLU A 151 -12.38 32.52 -2.81
C GLU A 151 -11.70 31.24 -2.29
N THR A 152 -11.04 30.47 -3.18
CA THR A 152 -10.32 29.24 -2.85
C THR A 152 -8.82 29.50 -2.72
N TYR A 153 -8.25 29.19 -1.56
CA TYR A 153 -6.82 29.27 -1.29
C TYR A 153 -6.20 27.87 -1.34
N ALA A 154 -5.46 27.58 -2.42
CA ALA A 154 -4.87 26.27 -2.66
C ALA A 154 -3.48 26.12 -2.01
N LEU A 155 -3.33 25.10 -1.19
CA LEU A 155 -2.05 24.62 -0.63
C LEU A 155 -1.62 23.37 -1.42
N SER A 156 -1.19 23.60 -2.65
CA SER A 156 -0.80 22.58 -3.63
C SER A 156 0.56 21.98 -3.31
N ASP A 157 0.61 20.68 -2.99
CA ASP A 157 1.85 19.94 -2.70
C ASP A 157 2.67 19.66 -3.98
N LEU A 158 3.91 20.14 -4.03
CA LEU A 158 4.92 19.81 -5.05
C LEU A 158 5.52 18.40 -4.83
N ASP A 159 5.59 17.92 -3.58
CA ASP A 159 5.93 16.53 -3.26
C ASP A 159 5.24 16.01 -1.99
N ARG A 160 5.33 14.69 -1.74
CA ARG A 160 4.68 13.98 -0.61
C ARG A 160 5.18 14.39 0.79
N SER A 161 6.12 15.32 0.85
CA SER A 161 6.85 15.80 2.02
C SER A 161 6.94 17.32 2.06
N GLU A 162 6.05 18.06 1.38
CA GLU A 162 6.08 19.52 1.43
C GLU A 162 5.54 20.08 2.76
N PHE A 163 4.22 20.17 2.93
CA PHE A 163 3.65 20.77 4.15
C PHE A 163 3.36 19.75 5.25
N SER A 164 3.56 20.17 6.51
CA SER A 164 3.02 19.54 7.72
C SER A 164 2.10 20.52 8.46
N PHE A 165 1.14 20.01 9.24
CA PHE A 165 0.16 20.84 9.97
C PHE A 165 0.36 20.68 11.48
N GLN A 166 0.56 21.79 12.18
CA GLN A 166 0.88 21.84 13.62
C GLN A 166 -0.09 22.77 14.35
N ASP A 167 -0.50 22.44 15.57
CA ASP A 167 -1.39 23.29 16.38
C ASP A 167 -0.67 24.19 17.39
N SER A 168 0.62 23.95 17.61
CA SER A 168 1.54 24.79 18.39
C SER A 168 2.73 25.22 17.54
N ILE A 169 3.42 26.28 17.97
CA ILE A 169 4.73 26.66 17.44
C ILE A 169 5.80 26.03 18.35
N PRO A 170 6.59 25.05 17.87
CA PRO A 170 7.50 24.31 18.72
C PRO A 170 8.63 25.21 19.25
N ARG A 171 8.91 25.11 20.56
CA ARG A 171 9.90 25.95 21.26
C ARG A 171 11.35 25.74 20.77
N MET A 172 11.62 24.65 20.07
CA MET A 172 12.90 24.32 19.45
C MET A 172 12.64 23.76 18.05
N LYS A 173 13.50 24.07 17.07
CA LYS A 173 13.40 23.46 15.74
C LYS A 173 13.73 21.96 15.82
N PRO A 174 12.89 21.06 15.27
CA PRO A 174 13.22 19.64 15.18
C PRO A 174 14.54 19.41 14.44
N SER A 175 15.34 18.45 14.92
CA SER A 175 16.65 18.10 14.35
C SER A 175 16.57 17.39 12.99
N ALA A 176 15.46 16.69 12.74
CA ALA A 176 15.11 16.11 11.44
C ALA A 176 13.71 16.58 11.02
N ARG A 177 13.57 16.99 9.76
CA ARG A 177 12.29 17.39 9.17
C ARG A 177 11.90 16.39 8.09
N LYS A 178 10.88 15.58 8.35
CA LYS A 178 10.19 14.76 7.32
C LYS A 178 9.46 15.64 6.30
N PHE A 179 9.07 16.85 6.70
CA PHE A 179 8.34 17.80 5.87
C PHE A 179 9.13 19.10 5.71
N ARG A 180 9.17 19.65 4.49
CA ARG A 180 9.88 20.90 4.15
C ARG A 180 9.35 22.05 5.02
N GLU A 181 8.03 22.18 5.08
CA GLU A 181 7.31 23.30 5.67
C GLU A 181 6.36 22.88 6.80
N CYS A 182 6.00 23.86 7.65
CA CYS A 182 5.11 23.66 8.80
C CYS A 182 4.08 24.80 8.81
N ILE A 183 2.83 24.47 8.53
CA ILE A 183 1.68 25.37 8.58
C ILE A 183 1.06 25.23 9.98
N TYR A 184 0.98 26.35 10.70
CA TYR A 184 0.39 26.38 12.04
C TYR A 184 -1.12 26.63 11.94
N ILE A 185 -1.95 25.74 12.49
CA ILE A 185 -3.42 25.77 12.39
C ILE A 185 -4.09 27.05 12.92
N PRO A 186 -3.51 27.82 13.86
CA PRO A 186 -4.00 29.17 14.17
C PRO A 186 -3.87 30.19 13.03
N THR A 187 -2.87 30.03 12.14
CA THR A 187 -2.54 30.98 11.07
C THR A 187 -3.51 30.99 9.87
N PRO A 188 -4.16 29.88 9.47
CA PRO A 188 -5.23 29.88 8.45
C PRO A 188 -6.38 30.89 8.62
N ALA A 189 -6.58 31.49 9.80
CA ALA A 189 -7.48 32.63 9.97
C ALA A 189 -7.02 33.90 9.23
N GLU A 190 -5.77 33.94 8.74
CA GLU A 190 -5.14 35.04 8.02
C GLU A 190 -5.14 34.85 6.49
N TYR A 191 -5.56 33.69 5.97
CA TYR A 191 -5.56 33.43 4.52
C TYR A 191 -6.74 34.11 3.80
N PRO A 192 -6.51 34.72 2.62
CA PRO A 192 -7.58 35.32 1.83
C PRO A 192 -8.38 34.24 1.09
N GLY A 193 -9.50 33.81 1.67
CA GLY A 193 -10.45 32.89 1.04
C GLY A 193 -11.51 32.36 2.01
N ARG A 194 -12.57 31.76 1.47
CA ARG A 194 -13.57 30.98 2.22
C ARG A 194 -13.24 29.49 2.25
N LEU A 195 -12.44 29.01 1.29
CA LEU A 195 -12.09 27.60 1.14
C LEU A 195 -10.56 27.40 1.13
N PRO A 196 -9.94 26.96 2.24
CA PRO A 196 -8.59 26.42 2.20
C PRO A 196 -8.61 25.02 1.56
N GLN A 197 -8.11 24.90 0.33
CA GLN A 197 -7.99 23.63 -0.38
C GLN A 197 -6.60 23.03 -0.13
N LEU A 198 -6.55 21.90 0.59
CA LEU A 198 -5.31 21.18 0.85
C LEU A 198 -4.99 20.22 -0.31
N GLY A 199 -3.70 20.09 -0.64
CA GLY A 199 -3.18 19.07 -1.55
C GLY A 199 -3.21 17.65 -0.97
N THR A 200 -2.18 16.85 -1.25
CA THR A 200 -2.19 15.41 -0.94
C THR A 200 -2.04 15.15 0.55
N LEU A 201 -3.08 14.65 1.22
CA LEU A 201 -3.05 14.25 2.64
C LEU A 201 -2.25 12.96 2.91
N PHE A 202 -1.24 12.67 2.08
CA PHE A 202 -0.35 11.52 2.21
C PHE A 202 0.49 11.60 3.51
N SER A 203 0.85 10.42 4.04
CA SER A 203 1.52 10.22 5.34
C SER A 203 0.70 10.62 6.58
N SER A 204 0.36 9.63 7.41
CA SER A 204 -0.32 9.79 8.71
C SER A 204 0.43 10.64 9.75
N ALA A 205 1.70 10.99 9.50
CA ALA A 205 2.50 11.92 10.29
C ALA A 205 2.42 13.40 9.81
N ARG A 206 1.58 13.71 8.82
CA ARG A 206 1.39 15.08 8.29
C ARG A 206 0.70 16.02 9.30
N PRO A 207 -0.37 15.62 10.02
CA PRO A 207 -0.83 16.35 11.20
C PRO A 207 -0.01 15.98 12.44
N HIS A 208 0.38 16.97 13.24
CA HIS A 208 1.07 16.78 14.52
C HIS A 208 0.51 17.75 15.56
N PHE A 209 -0.08 17.22 16.63
CA PHE A 209 -0.84 18.00 17.61
C PHE A 209 -0.25 17.88 19.01
N GLU A 210 0.22 19.00 19.57
CA GLU A 210 0.62 19.12 20.97
C GLU A 210 -0.57 19.48 21.88
N ASN A 211 -1.64 20.11 21.35
CA ASN A 211 -2.85 20.31 22.14
C ASN A 211 -3.57 18.97 22.33
N ARG A 212 -3.75 18.59 23.59
CA ARG A 212 -4.45 17.37 24.01
C ARG A 212 -5.83 17.21 23.36
N GLU A 213 -6.61 18.28 23.22
CA GLU A 213 -7.96 18.21 22.64
C GLU A 213 -7.93 17.84 21.15
N ASN A 214 -6.96 18.40 20.40
CA ASN A 214 -6.71 18.08 19.00
C ASN A 214 -6.13 16.67 18.83
N ALA A 215 -5.21 16.26 19.72
CA ALA A 215 -4.66 14.90 19.71
C ALA A 215 -5.74 13.84 20.03
N GLU A 216 -6.63 14.11 20.98
CA GLU A 216 -7.79 13.24 21.27
C GLU A 216 -8.82 13.25 20.11
N LEU A 217 -9.02 14.38 19.43
CA LEU A 217 -9.84 14.44 18.22
C LEU A 217 -9.23 13.62 17.08
N LEU A 218 -7.93 13.76 16.81
CA LEU A 218 -7.21 12.98 15.81
C LEU A 218 -7.30 11.48 16.11
N LYS A 219 -7.17 11.09 17.39
CA LYS A 219 -7.36 9.69 17.81
C LYS A 219 -8.78 9.19 17.49
N ARG A 220 -9.83 9.96 17.84
CA ARG A 220 -11.22 9.60 17.51
C ARG A 220 -11.45 9.49 16.00
N VAL A 221 -10.93 10.43 15.21
CA VAL A 221 -11.03 10.39 13.75
C VAL A 221 -10.33 9.16 13.20
N ARG A 222 -9.11 8.84 13.63
CA ARG A 222 -8.36 7.67 13.19
C ARG A 222 -9.07 6.36 13.53
N GLN A 223 -9.63 6.23 14.73
CA GLN A 223 -10.43 5.06 15.12
C GLN A 223 -11.69 4.90 14.25
N ALA A 224 -12.31 6.00 13.82
CA ALA A 224 -13.44 5.98 12.90
C ALA A 224 -13.05 5.62 11.45
N MET A 225 -11.77 5.67 11.07
CA MET A 225 -11.29 5.25 9.74
C MET A 225 -11.13 3.72 9.58
N ALA A 226 -11.42 2.93 10.62
CA ALA A 226 -11.49 1.47 10.49
C ALA A 226 -12.65 1.07 9.55
N PHE A 227 -12.41 0.10 8.65
CA PHE A 227 -13.38 -0.27 7.62
C PHE A 227 -14.58 -1.04 8.20
N VAL A 228 -15.79 -0.47 8.04
CA VAL A 228 -17.06 -1.04 8.57
C VAL A 228 -17.94 -1.66 7.49
N ASN A 229 -17.60 -1.45 6.22
CA ASN A 229 -18.33 -1.93 5.04
C ASN A 229 -18.74 -3.41 5.18
N ALA A 230 -20.04 -3.71 5.10
CA ALA A 230 -20.56 -5.03 5.46
C ALA A 230 -20.09 -6.17 4.54
N PRO A 231 -20.01 -6.02 3.19
CA PRO A 231 -19.38 -7.00 2.33
C PRO A 231 -17.91 -7.29 2.67
N LEU A 232 -17.07 -6.25 2.79
CA LEU A 232 -15.66 -6.40 3.17
C LEU A 232 -15.50 -7.09 4.53
N ARG A 233 -16.28 -6.65 5.53
CA ARG A 233 -16.26 -7.26 6.88
C ARG A 233 -16.60 -8.74 6.83
N THR A 234 -17.67 -9.11 6.11
CA THR A 234 -18.13 -10.50 5.97
C THR A 234 -17.10 -11.37 5.27
N ALA A 235 -16.46 -10.86 4.21
CA ALA A 235 -15.38 -11.57 3.52
C ALA A 235 -14.15 -11.79 4.43
N ALA A 236 -13.75 -10.75 5.18
CA ALA A 236 -12.60 -10.83 6.09
C ALA A 236 -12.87 -11.78 7.28
N ASP A 237 -14.07 -11.75 7.86
CA ASP A 237 -14.49 -12.67 8.91
C ASP A 237 -14.50 -14.12 8.39
N ALA A 238 -15.03 -14.37 7.19
CA ALA A 238 -15.05 -15.71 6.58
C ALA A 238 -13.63 -16.25 6.26
N THR A 239 -12.73 -15.39 5.78
CA THR A 239 -11.31 -15.73 5.57
C THR A 239 -10.65 -16.07 6.90
N ARG A 240 -10.77 -15.21 7.93
CA ARG A 240 -10.27 -15.45 9.29
C ARG A 240 -10.79 -16.76 9.87
N ASP A 241 -12.09 -17.02 9.77
CA ASP A 241 -12.73 -18.22 10.30
C ASP A 241 -12.26 -19.49 9.59
N THR A 242 -11.70 -19.37 8.38
CA THR A 242 -11.07 -20.44 7.60
C THR A 242 -9.60 -20.64 8.01
N ILE A 243 -8.82 -19.56 8.18
CA ILE A 243 -7.44 -19.60 8.72
C ILE A 243 -7.42 -20.21 10.13
N GLY A 244 -8.35 -19.78 10.98
CA GLY A 244 -8.48 -20.21 12.38
C GLY A 244 -7.71 -19.32 13.36
N GLU A 245 -8.35 -18.98 14.48
CA GLU A 245 -7.75 -18.18 15.55
C GLU A 245 -7.02 -19.03 16.61
N PRO A 246 -5.90 -18.54 17.19
CA PRO A 246 -5.15 -17.35 16.78
C PRO A 246 -4.22 -17.63 15.59
N TYR A 247 -3.90 -16.58 14.85
CA TYR A 247 -2.95 -16.58 13.74
C TYR A 247 -2.05 -15.34 13.78
N LEU A 248 -0.94 -15.40 13.05
CA LEU A 248 -0.02 -14.30 12.80
C LEU A 248 -0.33 -13.67 11.44
N ALA A 249 -0.02 -12.39 11.24
CA ALA A 249 -0.07 -11.78 9.92
C ALA A 249 1.14 -10.90 9.61
N ALA A 250 1.44 -10.72 8.33
CA ALA A 250 2.27 -9.62 7.86
C ALA A 250 1.68 -8.92 6.63
N HIS A 251 2.03 -7.64 6.50
CA HIS A 251 1.87 -6.87 5.27
C HIS A 251 3.24 -6.64 4.63
N VAL A 252 3.52 -7.36 3.55
CA VAL A 252 4.86 -7.52 2.96
C VAL A 252 4.91 -6.88 1.58
N ARG A 253 5.56 -5.71 1.48
CA ARG A 253 5.80 -4.99 0.21
C ARG A 253 7.12 -5.44 -0.39
N VAL A 254 7.08 -5.90 -1.64
CA VAL A 254 8.24 -6.28 -2.46
C VAL A 254 8.13 -5.82 -3.92
N GLY A 255 6.99 -5.26 -4.34
CA GLY A 255 6.64 -5.08 -5.75
C GLY A 255 6.97 -3.74 -6.41
N ASP A 256 7.43 -2.72 -5.67
CA ASP A 256 7.77 -1.41 -6.24
C ASP A 256 8.90 -0.62 -5.54
N GLY A 257 9.73 0.08 -6.33
CA GLY A 257 10.62 1.16 -5.90
C GLY A 257 11.53 0.81 -4.71
N LEU A 258 11.57 1.67 -3.69
CA LEU A 258 12.36 1.44 -2.47
C LEU A 258 12.00 0.13 -1.73
N PHE A 259 10.79 -0.41 -1.92
CA PHE A 259 10.41 -1.70 -1.33
C PHE A 259 10.89 -2.88 -2.18
N GLU A 260 10.95 -2.73 -3.51
CA GLU A 260 11.57 -3.68 -4.44
C GLU A 260 13.10 -3.74 -4.21
N GLU A 261 13.75 -2.59 -4.02
CA GLU A 261 15.18 -2.46 -3.69
C GLU A 261 15.55 -3.09 -2.33
N ASN A 262 14.77 -2.84 -1.28
CA ASN A 262 15.04 -3.31 0.09
C ASN A 262 14.23 -4.58 0.45
N SER A 263 13.72 -5.28 -0.55
CA SER A 263 12.75 -6.39 -0.43
C SER A 263 13.30 -7.59 0.35
N ALA A 264 14.49 -8.06 0.00
CA ALA A 264 15.12 -9.21 0.67
C ALA A 264 15.37 -8.95 2.17
N GLU A 265 15.88 -7.76 2.51
CA GLU A 265 16.11 -7.38 3.91
C GLU A 265 14.78 -7.20 4.67
N THR A 266 13.77 -6.61 4.02
CA THR A 266 12.41 -6.47 4.55
C THR A 266 11.81 -7.82 4.94
N VAL A 267 11.86 -8.82 4.05
CA VAL A 267 11.32 -10.15 4.38
C VAL A 267 12.15 -10.83 5.46
N ARG A 268 13.48 -10.68 5.44
CA ARG A 268 14.36 -11.17 6.51
C ARG A 268 13.97 -10.61 7.88
N ARG A 269 13.78 -9.29 8.01
CA ARG A 269 13.32 -8.64 9.25
C ARG A 269 11.96 -9.17 9.72
N ILE A 270 11.00 -9.35 8.81
CA ILE A 270 9.66 -9.89 9.11
C ILE A 270 9.71 -11.35 9.55
N TRP A 271 10.49 -12.20 8.88
CA TRP A 271 10.72 -13.60 9.26
C TRP A 271 11.34 -13.72 10.67
N TRP A 272 12.35 -12.89 10.96
CA TRP A 272 12.97 -12.77 12.28
C TRP A 272 11.98 -12.30 13.35
N TRP A 273 11.10 -11.36 13.03
CA TRP A 273 10.07 -10.86 13.94
C TRP A 273 9.12 -11.98 14.38
N PHE A 274 8.60 -12.77 13.44
CA PHE A 274 7.68 -13.88 13.78
C PHE A 274 8.33 -14.92 14.70
N LEU A 275 9.60 -15.24 14.47
CA LEU A 275 10.30 -16.23 15.30
C LEU A 275 10.58 -15.70 16.70
N ARG A 276 10.95 -14.42 16.86
CA ARG A 276 11.04 -13.75 18.17
C ARG A 276 9.66 -13.69 18.86
N ALA A 277 8.59 -13.37 18.14
CA ALA A 277 7.21 -13.36 18.67
C ALA A 277 6.71 -14.74 19.14
N LEU A 278 7.17 -15.82 18.48
CA LEU A 278 6.96 -17.22 18.91
C LEU A 278 7.91 -17.69 20.03
N GLY A 279 8.76 -16.82 20.57
CA GLY A 279 9.65 -17.11 21.69
C GLY A 279 10.93 -17.88 21.31
N HIS A 280 11.34 -17.85 20.04
CA HIS A 280 12.65 -18.37 19.64
C HIS A 280 13.75 -17.37 20.01
N MET A 281 14.80 -17.86 20.67
CA MET A 281 16.01 -17.08 20.95
C MET A 281 16.81 -16.87 19.65
N ASP A 282 17.43 -15.71 19.48
CA ASP A 282 18.24 -15.34 18.30
C ASP A 282 19.25 -16.41 17.85
N SER A 283 19.89 -17.12 18.79
CA SER A 283 20.83 -18.21 18.47
C SER A 283 20.17 -19.43 17.81
N LYS A 284 18.89 -19.69 18.10
CA LYS A 284 18.07 -20.68 17.39
C LYS A 284 17.56 -20.15 16.05
N ILE A 285 17.32 -18.85 15.96
CA ILE A 285 16.88 -18.21 14.71
C ILE A 285 18.01 -18.25 13.68
N LEU A 286 19.24 -17.82 14.04
CA LEU A 286 20.45 -17.97 13.21
C LEU A 286 20.70 -19.42 12.76
N ALA A 287 20.45 -20.40 13.64
CA ALA A 287 20.61 -21.81 13.29
C ALA A 287 19.55 -22.29 12.29
N LEU A 288 18.30 -21.83 12.42
CA LEU A 288 17.22 -22.13 11.49
C LEU A 288 17.44 -21.44 10.14
N GLU A 289 17.85 -20.17 10.15
CA GLU A 289 18.17 -19.35 8.97
C GLU A 289 19.22 -20.06 8.10
N ARG A 290 20.35 -20.44 8.70
CA ARG A 290 21.44 -21.20 8.06
C ARG A 290 21.09 -22.63 7.64
N THR A 291 19.95 -23.17 8.08
CA THR A 291 19.50 -24.53 7.72
C THR A 291 18.42 -24.50 6.64
N LEU A 292 17.55 -23.49 6.62
CA LEU A 292 16.49 -23.35 5.63
C LEU A 292 16.95 -22.61 4.37
N LEU A 293 17.86 -21.64 4.52
CA LEU A 293 18.30 -20.73 3.45
C LEU A 293 19.76 -20.99 3.04
N ALA A 294 20.32 -22.16 3.37
CA ALA A 294 21.71 -22.52 3.07
C ALA A 294 22.04 -22.35 1.58
N ASP A 295 21.16 -22.86 0.71
CA ASP A 295 21.32 -22.85 -0.75
C ASP A 295 21.30 -21.41 -1.33
N GLU A 296 20.69 -20.45 -0.64
CA GLU A 296 20.66 -19.04 -1.02
C GLU A 296 21.87 -18.26 -0.50
N LEU A 297 22.33 -18.58 0.73
CA LEU A 297 23.43 -17.92 1.43
C LEU A 297 24.81 -18.26 0.82
N ASP A 298 24.96 -19.44 0.22
CA ASP A 298 26.18 -19.84 -0.49
C ASP A 298 26.22 -19.35 -1.97
N GLY A 299 25.16 -18.69 -2.45
CA GLY A 299 24.95 -18.38 -3.88
C GLY A 299 25.77 -17.21 -4.45
N ALA A 300 25.60 -15.99 -3.92
CA ALA A 300 26.28 -14.78 -4.39
C ALA A 300 26.20 -13.62 -3.36
N ASP A 301 27.25 -12.79 -3.27
CA ASP A 301 27.32 -11.40 -2.75
C ASP A 301 26.51 -10.99 -1.48
N TRP A 302 26.05 -11.92 -0.65
CA TRP A 302 25.42 -11.59 0.64
C TRP A 302 26.38 -10.85 1.57
N ASP A 303 26.02 -9.62 1.92
CA ASP A 303 26.78 -8.73 2.80
C ASP A 303 27.16 -9.44 4.13
N PRO A 304 28.43 -9.37 4.58
CA PRO A 304 28.84 -9.85 5.89
C PRO A 304 27.94 -9.44 7.07
N ASP A 305 27.35 -8.24 7.04
CA ASP A 305 26.47 -7.74 8.10
C ASP A 305 25.12 -8.49 8.14
N MET A 306 24.68 -9.08 7.03
CA MET A 306 23.50 -9.97 7.00
C MET A 306 23.71 -11.27 7.80
N ARG A 307 24.93 -11.55 8.28
CA ARG A 307 25.20 -12.69 9.18
C ARG A 307 24.86 -12.41 10.64
N ALA A 308 24.58 -11.15 10.99
CA ALA A 308 24.10 -10.73 12.30
C ALA A 308 22.56 -10.88 12.42
N PRO A 309 22.01 -11.03 13.63
CA PRO A 309 20.58 -10.79 13.87
C PRO A 309 20.20 -9.37 13.42
N PRO A 310 19.14 -9.18 12.62
CA PRO A 310 18.68 -7.86 12.26
C PRO A 310 18.16 -7.10 13.49
N GLU A 311 18.40 -5.80 13.49
CA GLU A 311 17.69 -4.88 14.37
C GLU A 311 16.21 -4.85 13.94
N ILE A 312 15.33 -4.93 14.92
CA ILE A 312 13.88 -4.81 14.72
C ILE A 312 13.48 -3.49 15.36
N ALA A 313 12.89 -2.61 14.56
CA ALA A 313 12.40 -1.32 15.03
C ALA A 313 11.40 -1.51 16.20
N PRO A 314 11.41 -0.62 17.21
CA PRO A 314 10.42 -0.65 18.27
C PRO A 314 9.02 -0.40 17.71
N ASP A 315 8.02 -0.91 18.43
CA ASP A 315 6.60 -0.79 18.11
C ASP A 315 6.16 0.69 17.95
N GLY A 316 6.13 1.15 16.69
CA GLY A 316 5.82 2.52 16.30
C GLY A 316 4.40 2.98 16.67
N PRO A 317 3.36 2.14 16.50
CA PRO A 317 2.05 2.34 17.09
C PRO A 317 2.10 2.52 18.61
N ALA A 318 2.74 1.63 19.37
CA ALA A 318 2.85 1.74 20.83
C ALA A 318 3.56 3.03 21.29
N LEU A 319 4.57 3.50 20.53
CA LEU A 319 5.24 4.78 20.79
C LEU A 319 4.34 6.00 20.56
N ARG A 320 3.30 5.89 19.71
CA ARG A 320 2.29 6.94 19.49
C ARG A 320 1.10 6.83 20.45
N THR A 321 0.60 5.62 20.64
CA THR A 321 -0.53 5.29 21.51
C THR A 321 -0.19 4.03 22.33
N PRO A 322 0.34 4.17 23.56
CA PRO A 322 0.73 3.01 24.36
C PRO A 322 -0.44 2.04 24.61
N HIS A 323 -0.27 0.81 24.13
CA HIS A 323 -1.13 -0.34 24.41
C HIS A 323 -0.40 -1.35 25.32
N PRO A 324 -1.12 -2.25 26.02
CA PRO A 324 -0.47 -3.33 26.77
C PRO A 324 0.37 -4.24 25.86
N PRO A 325 1.41 -4.91 26.40
CA PRO A 325 2.13 -5.95 25.69
C PRO A 325 1.22 -7.14 25.40
N LEU A 326 1.47 -7.83 24.28
CA LEU A 326 0.59 -8.89 23.80
C LEU A 326 0.52 -10.08 24.78
N PRO A 327 -0.69 -10.60 25.06
CA PRO A 327 -0.85 -11.79 25.88
C PRO A 327 -0.34 -13.01 25.11
N ALA A 328 0.51 -13.83 25.75
CA ALA A 328 1.20 -14.94 25.10
C ALA A 328 0.28 -15.83 24.24
N LEU A 329 0.72 -16.11 23.00
CA LEU A 329 -0.06 -16.76 21.94
C LEU A 329 -0.87 -17.96 22.46
N PRO A 330 -2.22 -17.92 22.40
CA PRO A 330 -3.05 -19.04 22.80
C PRO A 330 -2.76 -20.30 22.00
N ARG A 331 -2.67 -21.47 22.66
CA ARG A 331 -2.52 -22.75 21.96
C ARG A 331 -3.77 -23.01 21.09
N ALA A 332 -3.56 -23.14 19.78
CA ALA A 332 -4.62 -23.39 18.80
C ALA A 332 -5.52 -24.58 19.21
N ARG A 333 -6.83 -24.33 19.31
CA ARG A 333 -7.80 -25.27 19.88
C ARG A 333 -8.36 -26.24 18.83
N GLY A 334 -7.68 -27.37 18.62
CA GLY A 334 -8.28 -28.63 18.15
C GLY A 334 -8.87 -28.70 16.74
N ARG A 335 -9.04 -27.59 16.01
CA ARG A 335 -9.43 -27.60 14.59
C ARG A 335 -8.31 -28.26 13.77
N ARG A 336 -8.67 -29.17 12.87
CA ARG A 336 -7.75 -29.66 11.83
C ARG A 336 -7.56 -28.55 10.80
N LEU A 337 -6.53 -27.74 11.00
CA LEU A 337 -6.07 -26.75 10.02
C LEU A 337 -5.70 -27.47 8.72
N GLN A 338 -6.25 -26.99 7.59
CA GLN A 338 -5.89 -27.49 6.25
C GLN A 338 -4.78 -26.59 5.71
N CYS A 339 -3.55 -26.88 6.13
CA CYS A 339 -2.37 -26.10 5.78
C CYS A 339 -1.81 -26.53 4.41
N PRO A 340 -1.36 -25.59 3.54
CA PRO A 340 -0.84 -25.92 2.21
C PRO A 340 0.37 -26.87 2.20
N ALA A 341 1.16 -26.91 3.27
CA ALA A 341 2.31 -27.81 3.40
C ALA A 341 2.21 -28.73 4.64
N PRO A 342 3.00 -29.82 4.71
CA PRO A 342 2.99 -30.74 5.85
C PRO A 342 3.39 -30.08 7.18
N LEU A 343 2.65 -30.38 8.25
CA LEU A 343 2.91 -29.82 9.58
C LEU A 343 4.21 -30.34 10.21
N HIS A 344 4.94 -29.45 10.89
CA HIS A 344 6.12 -29.78 11.67
C HIS A 344 5.79 -30.73 12.82
N THR A 345 6.39 -31.93 12.81
CA THR A 345 6.17 -32.96 13.85
C THR A 345 7.12 -32.81 15.04
N GLY A 346 8.35 -32.32 14.80
CA GLY A 346 9.41 -32.14 15.79
C GLY A 346 9.07 -31.07 16.83
N ALA A 347 9.25 -31.38 18.12
CA ALA A 347 8.74 -30.57 19.22
C ALA A 347 9.24 -29.10 19.23
N THR A 348 10.45 -28.85 18.72
CA THR A 348 11.07 -27.52 18.60
C THR A 348 10.49 -26.65 17.49
N LEU A 349 9.84 -27.26 16.48
CA LEU A 349 9.29 -26.57 15.30
C LEU A 349 7.76 -26.50 15.32
N ARG A 350 7.08 -27.13 16.30
CA ARG A 350 5.61 -27.12 16.42
C ARG A 350 5.01 -25.72 16.57
N ALA A 351 5.77 -24.73 17.06
CA ALA A 351 5.33 -23.34 17.12
C ALA A 351 5.12 -22.73 15.72
N LEU A 352 5.87 -23.19 14.72
CA LEU A 352 5.80 -22.73 13.33
C LEU A 352 4.57 -23.27 12.59
N ASN A 353 3.82 -24.20 13.20
CA ASN A 353 2.49 -24.61 12.72
C ASN A 353 1.39 -23.60 13.08
N THR A 354 1.73 -22.47 13.72
CA THR A 354 0.81 -21.34 13.88
C THR A 354 0.43 -20.83 12.48
N PRO A 355 -0.87 -20.62 12.17
CA PRO A 355 -1.26 -20.06 10.89
C PRO A 355 -0.66 -18.67 10.67
N LEU A 356 -0.26 -18.41 9.43
CA LEU A 356 0.35 -17.15 9.01
C LEU A 356 -0.43 -16.62 7.80
N PHE A 357 -0.92 -15.38 7.87
CA PHE A 357 -1.50 -14.67 6.74
C PHE A 357 -0.51 -13.66 6.16
N LEU A 358 -0.35 -13.63 4.84
CA LEU A 358 0.56 -12.74 4.14
C LEU A 358 -0.23 -11.89 3.13
N ALA A 359 -0.48 -10.64 3.51
CA ALA A 359 -0.91 -9.60 2.58
C ALA A 359 0.33 -9.08 1.83
N THR A 360 0.31 -9.04 0.50
CA THR A 360 1.50 -8.68 -0.29
C THR A 360 1.14 -8.22 -1.70
N ASP A 361 2.00 -7.41 -2.31
CA ASP A 361 1.92 -6.93 -3.68
C ASP A 361 2.65 -7.83 -4.71
N ALA A 362 3.28 -8.92 -4.26
CA ALA A 362 3.80 -9.94 -5.15
C ALA A 362 2.66 -10.64 -5.92
N HIS A 363 2.78 -10.70 -7.25
CA HIS A 363 1.78 -11.32 -8.15
C HIS A 363 1.59 -12.82 -7.88
N ASP A 364 2.69 -13.55 -7.66
CA ASP A 364 2.71 -15.00 -7.41
C ASP A 364 3.33 -15.36 -6.06
N PRO A 365 2.71 -14.97 -4.93
CA PRO A 365 3.40 -14.87 -3.67
C PRO A 365 3.76 -16.21 -3.02
N ARG A 366 3.15 -17.33 -3.48
CA ARG A 366 3.50 -18.69 -3.04
C ARG A 366 4.78 -19.23 -3.68
N THR A 367 5.18 -18.67 -4.83
CA THR A 367 6.36 -19.08 -5.63
C THR A 367 7.32 -17.91 -5.86
N HIS A 368 7.11 -16.79 -5.16
CA HIS A 368 7.98 -15.62 -5.22
C HIS A 368 9.22 -15.88 -4.35
N PRO A 369 10.45 -15.88 -4.90
CA PRO A 369 11.65 -16.31 -4.15
C PRO A 369 11.83 -15.58 -2.83
N LEU A 370 11.65 -14.25 -2.80
CA LEU A 370 11.80 -13.47 -1.58
C LEU A 370 10.79 -13.82 -0.46
N LEU A 371 9.66 -14.47 -0.79
CA LEU A 371 8.66 -14.92 0.20
C LEU A 371 8.81 -16.41 0.56
N GLU A 372 9.64 -17.15 -0.17
CA GLU A 372 9.94 -18.56 0.10
C GLU A 372 10.43 -18.82 1.55
N PRO A 373 11.28 -17.98 2.19
CA PRO A 373 11.65 -18.15 3.59
C PRO A 373 10.45 -18.23 4.54
N LEU A 374 9.42 -17.42 4.33
CA LEU A 374 8.18 -17.44 5.12
C LEU A 374 7.37 -18.72 4.81
N VAL A 375 7.15 -19.02 3.52
CA VAL A 375 6.32 -20.16 3.08
C VAL A 375 6.92 -21.51 3.49
N ARG A 376 8.25 -21.69 3.43
CA ARG A 376 8.94 -22.92 3.88
C ARG A 376 8.99 -23.06 5.41
N THR A 377 9.02 -21.94 6.13
CA THR A 377 9.06 -21.95 7.62
C THR A 377 7.70 -22.25 8.21
N PHE A 378 6.64 -21.62 7.68
CA PHE A 378 5.27 -21.71 8.17
C PHE A 378 4.42 -22.55 7.21
N PRO A 379 4.24 -23.87 7.44
CA PRO A 379 3.47 -24.75 6.54
C PRO A 379 2.00 -24.33 6.38
N CYS A 380 1.51 -23.51 7.32
CA CYS A 380 0.19 -22.89 7.35
C CYS A 380 0.23 -21.42 6.86
N ALA A 381 1.04 -21.13 5.83
CA ALA A 381 1.12 -19.81 5.19
C ALA A 381 0.04 -19.64 4.10
N PHE A 382 -0.83 -18.65 4.32
CA PHE A 382 -1.98 -18.31 3.49
C PHE A 382 -1.87 -16.91 2.89
N PHE A 383 -2.44 -16.73 1.70
CA PHE A 383 -2.55 -15.47 0.96
C PHE A 383 -4.02 -15.24 0.60
N LEU A 384 -4.44 -14.00 0.30
CA LEU A 384 -5.86 -13.72 0.00
C LEU A 384 -6.43 -14.58 -1.17
N ARG A 385 -5.59 -14.94 -2.15
CA ARG A 385 -5.97 -15.81 -3.28
C ARG A 385 -6.39 -17.23 -2.88
N ASP A 386 -6.02 -17.71 -1.69
CA ASP A 386 -6.46 -19.02 -1.18
C ASP A 386 -7.96 -19.02 -0.76
N PHE A 387 -8.59 -17.85 -0.64
CA PHE A 387 -9.93 -17.67 -0.08
C PHE A 387 -10.98 -17.26 -1.13
N GLY A 388 -10.84 -17.72 -2.37
CA GLY A 388 -11.72 -17.36 -3.50
C GLY A 388 -13.24 -17.41 -3.20
N ARG A 389 -13.70 -18.36 -2.36
CA ARG A 389 -15.11 -18.43 -1.92
C ARG A 389 -15.56 -17.25 -1.05
N ALA A 390 -14.65 -16.69 -0.23
CA ALA A 390 -14.91 -15.52 0.61
C ALA A 390 -14.77 -14.20 -0.17
N THR A 391 -13.91 -14.14 -1.19
CA THR A 391 -13.72 -12.94 -2.04
C THR A 391 -14.75 -12.82 -3.15
N ALA A 392 -15.27 -13.93 -3.67
CA ALA A 392 -16.23 -13.97 -4.80
C ALA A 392 -17.50 -13.09 -4.67
N PRO A 393 -18.04 -12.75 -3.48
CA PRO A 393 -19.09 -11.74 -3.36
C PRO A 393 -18.66 -10.33 -3.77
N LEU A 394 -17.39 -9.95 -3.53
CA LEU A 394 -16.88 -8.61 -3.80
C LEU A 394 -16.69 -8.33 -5.29
N ALA A 395 -16.41 -9.37 -6.09
CA ALA A 395 -16.24 -9.27 -7.54
C ALA A 395 -17.51 -8.81 -8.29
N ARG A 396 -18.68 -8.88 -7.64
CA ARG A 396 -19.98 -8.40 -8.16
C ARG A 396 -20.47 -7.11 -7.49
N LEU A 397 -19.62 -6.41 -6.74
CA LEU A 397 -19.94 -5.08 -6.23
C LEU A 397 -19.57 -4.05 -7.29
N GLU A 398 -20.46 -3.08 -7.49
CA GLU A 398 -20.30 -1.95 -8.41
C GLU A 398 -20.57 -0.65 -7.63
N SER A 399 -19.95 0.46 -8.03
CA SER A 399 -20.23 1.75 -7.39
C SER A 399 -21.65 2.21 -7.73
N GLY A 400 -22.37 2.72 -6.73
CA GLY A 400 -23.64 3.42 -6.95
C GLY A 400 -23.49 4.77 -7.67
N GLU A 401 -22.29 5.35 -7.66
CA GLU A 401 -22.00 6.64 -8.31
C GLU A 401 -21.72 6.43 -9.82
N ASP A 402 -20.70 5.64 -10.14
CA ASP A 402 -20.18 5.51 -11.52
C ASP A 402 -20.41 4.13 -12.18
N GLY A 403 -20.87 3.12 -11.43
CA GLY A 403 -21.11 1.77 -11.96
C GLY A 403 -19.85 0.93 -12.17
N VAL A 404 -18.65 1.41 -11.82
CA VAL A 404 -17.42 0.64 -11.96
C VAL A 404 -17.40 -0.52 -10.95
N ARG A 405 -17.00 -1.71 -11.42
CA ARG A 405 -16.83 -2.91 -10.57
C ARG A 405 -15.76 -2.66 -9.51
N LEU A 406 -16.18 -2.67 -8.25
CA LEU A 406 -15.35 -2.40 -7.08
C LEU A 406 -14.41 -3.57 -6.76
N GLY A 407 -14.67 -4.78 -7.24
CA GLY A 407 -13.90 -6.00 -6.95
C GLY A 407 -12.38 -5.81 -6.86
N PRO A 408 -11.69 -5.35 -7.93
CA PRO A 408 -10.23 -5.13 -7.91
C PRO A 408 -9.78 -4.11 -6.85
N PHE A 409 -10.52 -3.01 -6.70
CA PHE A 409 -10.27 -1.94 -5.72
C PHE A 409 -10.43 -2.38 -4.27
N LEU A 410 -11.23 -3.42 -4.02
CA LEU A 410 -11.55 -3.91 -2.67
C LEU A 410 -10.56 -4.97 -2.15
N MET A 411 -9.78 -5.63 -3.01
CA MET A 411 -8.86 -6.68 -2.56
C MET A 411 -7.79 -6.18 -1.58
N PRO A 412 -7.12 -5.03 -1.79
CA PRO A 412 -6.17 -4.50 -0.81
C PRO A 412 -6.83 -4.20 0.55
N PHE A 413 -8.04 -3.62 0.56
CA PHE A 413 -8.75 -3.36 1.81
C PHE A 413 -9.13 -4.67 2.54
N LEU A 414 -9.46 -5.72 1.80
CA LEU A 414 -9.71 -7.05 2.37
C LEU A 414 -8.42 -7.67 2.95
N ASP A 415 -7.29 -7.59 2.23
CA ASP A 415 -5.98 -8.01 2.73
C ASP A 415 -5.62 -7.31 4.06
N ALA A 416 -5.78 -5.99 4.10
CA ALA A 416 -5.57 -5.19 5.32
C ALA A 416 -6.49 -5.62 6.48
N MET A 417 -7.77 -5.90 6.19
CA MET A 417 -8.76 -6.33 7.17
C MET A 417 -8.52 -7.76 7.70
N VAL A 418 -7.94 -8.65 6.90
CA VAL A 418 -7.54 -9.99 7.36
C VAL A 418 -6.23 -9.92 8.15
N ALA A 419 -5.29 -9.06 7.77
CA ALA A 419 -4.06 -8.84 8.52
C ALA A 419 -4.31 -8.21 9.91
N GLY A 420 -5.12 -7.16 10.00
CA GLY A 420 -5.43 -6.47 11.26
C GLY A 420 -6.20 -7.32 12.29
N ARG A 421 -6.90 -8.38 11.86
CA ARG A 421 -7.59 -9.33 12.77
C ARG A 421 -6.66 -10.41 13.38
N ALA A 422 -5.36 -10.39 13.08
CA ALA A 422 -4.41 -11.35 13.63
C ALA A 422 -4.17 -11.14 15.13
N TRP A 423 -3.68 -12.18 15.83
CA TRP A 423 -3.23 -12.04 17.22
C TRP A 423 -2.03 -11.08 17.34
N ALA A 424 -1.18 -11.05 16.32
CA ALA A 424 -0.14 -10.05 16.13
C ALA A 424 0.17 -9.86 14.65
N VAL A 425 0.50 -8.63 14.27
CA VAL A 425 0.81 -8.23 12.89
C VAL A 425 2.15 -7.49 12.83
N VAL A 426 2.86 -7.60 11.70
CA VAL A 426 4.05 -6.80 11.38
C VAL A 426 4.03 -6.40 9.90
N GLY A 427 4.32 -5.14 9.60
CA GLY A 427 4.38 -4.66 8.22
C GLY A 427 5.79 -4.25 7.77
N THR A 428 5.97 -4.10 6.46
CA THR A 428 7.15 -3.47 5.87
C THR A 428 7.33 -2.05 6.42
N GLU A 429 8.53 -1.73 6.91
CA GLU A 429 8.91 -0.43 7.43
C GLU A 429 8.73 0.68 6.37
N GLY A 430 8.36 1.90 6.79
CA GLY A 430 8.14 3.05 5.90
C GLY A 430 6.88 2.99 5.03
N SER A 431 6.25 1.83 4.86
CA SER A 431 4.98 1.69 4.14
C SER A 431 3.82 2.30 4.91
N THR A 432 3.15 3.29 4.31
CA THR A 432 1.94 3.91 4.87
C THR A 432 0.79 2.92 5.01
N PHE A 433 0.76 1.88 4.20
CA PHE A 433 -0.26 0.82 4.24
C PHE A 433 -0.01 -0.13 5.42
N SER A 434 1.25 -0.53 5.64
CA SER A 434 1.67 -1.26 6.86
C SER A 434 1.23 -0.50 8.12
N THR A 435 1.60 0.78 8.19
CA THR A 435 1.22 1.66 9.30
C THR A 435 -0.29 1.78 9.50
N PHE A 436 -1.11 1.67 8.44
CA PHE A 436 -2.57 1.68 8.59
C PHE A 436 -3.10 0.37 9.19
N VAL A 437 -2.54 -0.78 8.81
CA VAL A 437 -2.89 -2.07 9.44
C VAL A 437 -2.53 -2.06 10.92
N GLU A 438 -1.32 -1.63 11.27
CA GLU A 438 -0.75 -1.69 12.64
C GLU A 438 -1.29 -0.61 13.62
N ASP A 439 -1.88 0.49 13.14
CA ASP A 439 -2.25 1.68 13.94
C ASP A 439 -3.72 2.11 13.73
N VAL A 440 -4.52 1.30 13.02
CA VAL A 440 -5.97 1.53 12.78
C VAL A 440 -6.81 0.25 12.72
N LEU A 441 -6.27 -0.88 12.20
CA LEU A 441 -7.04 -2.13 12.02
C LEU A 441 -6.77 -3.22 13.07
N TRP A 442 -5.81 -3.00 13.96
CA TRP A 442 -5.34 -3.89 15.02
C TRP A 442 -5.51 -3.22 16.40
#